data_AF-A0A2M7ZHI2-F1
#
_entry.id   AF-A0A2M7ZHI2-F1
#
_cell.length_a   1.000
_cell.length_b   1.000
_cell.length_c   1.000
_cell.angle_alpha   90.00
_cell.angle_beta   90.00
_cell.angle_gamma   90.00
#
_symmetry.space_group_name_H-M   'P 1'
#
loop_
_entity.id
_entity.type
_entity.pdbx_description
1 polymer ?
#
loop_
_entity_poly.entity_id
_entity_poly.type
_entity_poly.pdbx_seq_one_letter_code
_entity_poly.pdbx_strand_id
1 'polypeptide(L)'
;MNINNEMLNNYLDGDLNFNEVDEVKKALGSSSELKKEFDDLNRAHNILSKQKVCQTKNDFTNLVMQKISKKSKSENEQKIFLITILSILCIITVGIIGFILYQIVSTMPSTIDSTNTISSLSKNLNNFFSDLFSKNRLTLLGSILSFVMLISAYFLFELQKHSRKNLMI
;
A
#
# COMPACT_ATOMS: atom_id res chain seq x y z
N MET A 1 -30.74 4.78 43.97
CA MET A 1 -29.89 5.07 42.80
C MET A 1 -29.69 3.75 42.09
N ASN A 2 -30.04 3.66 40.81
CA ASN A 2 -30.00 2.38 40.09
C ASN A 2 -28.54 2.12 39.68
N ILE A 3 -27.90 1.12 40.27
CA ILE A 3 -26.53 0.74 39.87
C ILE A 3 -26.60 0.15 38.47
N ASN A 4 -25.78 0.69 37.57
CA ASN A 4 -25.71 0.23 36.19
C ASN A 4 -24.70 -0.93 36.06
N ASN A 5 -24.90 -1.80 35.07
CA ASN A 5 -24.04 -2.97 34.83
C ASN A 5 -22.57 -2.59 34.55
N GLU A 6 -22.36 -1.41 33.98
CA GLU A 6 -21.02 -0.83 33.77
C GLU A 6 -20.30 -0.55 35.10
N MET A 7 -21.02 -0.05 36.11
CA MET A 7 -20.45 0.21 37.44
C MET A 7 -20.12 -1.10 38.17
N LEU A 8 -20.89 -2.16 37.92
CA LEU A 8 -20.63 -3.50 38.47
C LEU A 8 -19.39 -4.15 37.84
N ASN A 9 -19.18 -3.96 36.54
CA ASN A 9 -17.98 -4.42 35.83
C ASN A 9 -16.73 -3.66 36.30
N ASN A 10 -16.81 -2.33 36.39
CA ASN A 10 -15.70 -1.52 36.90
C ASN A 10 -15.33 -1.89 38.35
N TYR A 11 -16.30 -2.32 39.16
CA TYR A 11 -16.05 -2.85 40.50
C TYR A 11 -15.28 -4.19 40.48
N LEU A 12 -15.56 -5.07 39.52
CA LEU A 12 -14.82 -6.34 39.32
C LEU A 12 -13.39 -6.11 38.83
N ASP A 13 -13.20 -5.12 37.96
CA ASP A 13 -11.90 -4.78 37.39
C ASP A 13 -11.03 -3.93 38.34
N GLY A 14 -11.63 -3.37 39.40
CA GLY A 14 -10.93 -2.55 40.41
C GLY A 14 -10.75 -1.08 40.00
N ASP A 15 -11.45 -0.63 38.97
CA ASP A 15 -11.33 0.70 38.34
C ASP A 15 -12.27 1.76 38.96
N LEU A 16 -12.94 1.45 40.07
CA LEU A 16 -13.84 2.39 40.76
C LEU A 16 -13.12 3.27 41.78
N ASN A 17 -13.65 4.49 41.93
CA ASN A 17 -13.16 5.44 42.90
C ASN A 17 -13.65 5.11 44.33
N PHE A 18 -12.98 5.60 45.37
CA PHE A 18 -13.25 5.20 46.76
C PHE A 18 -14.70 5.44 47.22
N ASN A 19 -15.35 6.49 46.72
CA ASN A 19 -16.74 6.81 47.02
C ASN A 19 -17.72 5.87 46.28
N GLU A 20 -17.41 5.52 45.04
CA GLU A 20 -18.23 4.63 44.19
C GLU A 20 -18.18 3.18 44.69
N VAL A 21 -17.04 2.77 45.24
CA VAL A 21 -16.86 1.47 45.91
C VAL A 21 -17.81 1.33 47.11
N ASP A 22 -17.95 2.37 47.94
CA ASP A 22 -18.84 2.34 49.11
C ASP A 22 -20.31 2.34 48.70
N GLU A 23 -20.66 3.05 47.62
CA GLU A 23 -22.00 3.04 47.02
C GLU A 23 -22.38 1.67 46.45
N VAL A 24 -21.48 1.03 45.70
CA VAL A 24 -21.69 -0.31 45.15
C VAL A 24 -21.82 -1.33 46.28
N LYS A 25 -20.99 -1.24 47.32
CA LYS A 25 -21.05 -2.14 48.48
C LYS A 25 -22.36 -2.00 49.27
N LYS A 26 -22.86 -0.77 49.44
CA LYS A 26 -24.16 -0.50 50.06
C LYS A 26 -25.32 -1.04 49.21
N ALA A 27 -25.27 -0.86 47.89
CA ALA A 27 -26.30 -1.36 46.99
C ALA A 27 -26.35 -2.89 46.92
N LEU A 28 -25.19 -3.56 46.87
CA LEU A 28 -25.04 -5.02 46.97
C LEU A 28 -25.55 -5.57 48.31
N GLY A 29 -25.43 -4.79 49.39
CA GLY A 29 -25.97 -5.14 50.70
C GLY A 29 -27.50 -4.96 50.80
N SER A 30 -28.07 -4.02 50.05
CA SER A 30 -29.50 -3.69 50.10
C SER A 30 -30.38 -4.49 49.13
N SER A 31 -29.83 -5.04 48.04
CA SER A 31 -30.60 -5.75 47.02
C SER A 31 -30.08 -7.16 46.78
N SER A 32 -30.95 -8.14 47.01
CA SER A 32 -30.68 -9.55 46.75
C SER A 32 -30.48 -9.86 45.27
N GLU A 33 -31.11 -9.10 44.38
CA GLU A 33 -31.07 -9.34 42.92
C GLU A 33 -29.73 -8.89 42.34
N LEU A 34 -29.27 -7.69 42.69
CA LEU A 34 -27.97 -7.15 42.31
C LEU A 34 -26.81 -8.01 42.82
N LYS A 35 -26.96 -8.56 44.04
CA LYS A 35 -25.96 -9.47 44.60
C LYS A 35 -25.83 -10.76 43.79
N LYS A 36 -26.96 -11.32 43.34
CA LYS A 36 -26.97 -12.52 42.52
C LYS A 36 -26.31 -12.28 41.16
N GLU A 37 -26.61 -11.15 40.52
CA GLU A 37 -25.99 -10.74 39.25
C GLU A 37 -24.49 -10.52 39.39
N PHE A 38 -24.04 -9.90 40.49
CA PHE A 38 -22.62 -9.77 40.82
C PHE A 38 -21.93 -11.12 41.04
N ASP A 39 -22.56 -12.05 41.77
CA ASP A 39 -22.01 -13.37 42.03
C ASP A 39 -21.86 -14.19 40.73
N ASP A 40 -22.83 -14.08 39.80
CA ASP A 40 -22.78 -14.72 38.49
C ASP A 40 -21.64 -14.12 37.61
N LEU A 41 -21.50 -12.79 37.61
CA LEU A 41 -20.41 -12.09 36.91
C LEU A 41 -19.03 -12.45 37.49
N ASN A 42 -18.89 -12.46 38.81
CA ASN A 42 -17.66 -12.84 39.48
C ASN A 42 -17.31 -14.31 39.20
N ARG A 43 -18.30 -15.19 39.10
CA ARG A 43 -18.10 -16.59 38.70
C ARG A 43 -17.59 -16.69 37.26
N ALA A 44 -18.17 -15.95 36.33
CA ALA A 44 -17.72 -15.92 34.94
C ALA A 44 -16.28 -15.38 34.82
N HIS A 45 -15.98 -14.26 35.48
CA HIS A 45 -14.64 -13.68 35.52
C HIS A 45 -13.61 -14.68 36.05
N ASN A 46 -13.93 -15.40 37.14
CA ASN A 46 -13.06 -16.43 37.71
C ASN A 46 -12.84 -17.64 36.80
N ILE A 47 -13.82 -18.02 35.98
CA ILE A 47 -13.68 -19.12 35.03
C ILE A 47 -12.76 -18.70 33.88
N LEU A 48 -12.94 -17.48 33.36
CA LEU A 48 -12.15 -16.93 32.27
C LEU A 48 -10.71 -16.64 32.70
N SER A 49 -10.49 -16.10 33.90
CA SER A 49 -9.16 -15.79 34.41
C SER A 49 -8.31 -17.03 34.71
N LYS A 50 -8.96 -18.14 35.07
CA LYS A 50 -8.30 -19.45 35.30
C LYS A 50 -8.10 -20.24 34.02
N GLN A 51 -8.64 -19.79 32.90
CA GLN A 51 -8.45 -20.46 31.63
C GLN A 51 -6.96 -20.34 31.26
N LYS A 52 -6.28 -21.49 31.15
CA LYS A 52 -4.86 -21.53 30.80
C LYS A 52 -4.66 -20.74 29.51
N VAL A 53 -3.89 -19.65 29.59
CA VAL A 53 -3.40 -18.94 28.42
C VAL A 53 -2.62 -19.97 27.60
N CYS A 54 -3.17 -20.39 26.47
CA CYS A 54 -2.46 -21.25 25.53
C CYS A 54 -1.22 -20.49 25.10
N GLN A 55 -0.05 -20.90 25.60
CA GLN A 55 1.21 -20.36 25.15
C GLN A 55 1.30 -20.56 23.64
N THR A 56 1.24 -19.46 22.90
CA THR A 56 1.56 -19.45 21.49
C THR A 56 3.00 -19.90 21.33
N LYS A 57 3.29 -20.66 20.27
CA LYS A 57 4.68 -21.01 19.95
C LYS A 57 5.50 -19.71 19.87
N ASN A 58 6.73 -19.72 20.40
CA ASN A 58 7.61 -18.55 20.45
C ASN A 58 7.78 -17.85 19.08
N ASP A 59 7.61 -18.58 17.98
CA ASP A 59 7.72 -18.07 16.61
C ASP A 59 6.40 -17.63 15.98
N PHE A 60 5.27 -17.67 16.67
CA PHE A 60 3.96 -17.34 16.10
C PHE A 60 3.95 -15.90 15.53
N THR A 61 4.40 -14.93 16.33
CA THR A 61 4.48 -13.53 15.92
C THR A 61 5.40 -13.34 14.72
N ASN A 62 6.56 -14.01 14.73
CA ASN A 62 7.52 -13.95 13.63
C ASN A 62 6.94 -14.53 12.35
N LEU A 63 6.28 -15.71 12.42
CA LEU A 63 5.66 -16.36 11.27
C LEU A 63 4.51 -15.52 10.68
N VAL A 64 3.68 -14.93 11.54
CA VAL A 64 2.58 -14.05 11.12
C VAL A 64 3.14 -12.79 10.45
N MET A 65 4.10 -12.13 11.10
CA MET A 65 4.70 -10.90 10.57
C MET A 65 5.47 -11.15 9.27
N GLN A 66 6.13 -12.29 9.13
CA GLN A 66 6.82 -12.68 7.89
C GLN A 66 5.84 -12.92 6.74
N LYS A 67 4.65 -13.46 7.02
CA LYS A 67 3.61 -13.69 6.01
C LYS A 67 2.94 -12.38 5.56
N ILE A 68 2.71 -11.46 6.50
CA ILE A 68 2.16 -10.12 6.22
C ILE A 68 3.15 -9.31 5.37
N SER A 69 4.41 -9.27 5.77
CA SER A 69 5.46 -8.52 5.07
C SER A 69 5.73 -9.06 3.66
N LYS A 70 5.73 -10.39 3.45
CA LYS A 70 5.88 -11.00 2.11
C LYS A 70 4.79 -10.53 1.14
N LYS A 71 3.54 -10.45 1.60
CA LYS A 71 2.41 -10.01 0.76
C LYS A 71 2.54 -8.53 0.40
N SER A 72 2.91 -7.68 1.36
CA SER A 72 3.08 -6.24 1.12
C SER A 72 4.25 -5.90 0.20
N LYS A 73 5.38 -6.63 0.33
CA LYS A 73 6.59 -6.34 -0.46
C LYS A 73 6.40 -6.61 -1.95
N SER A 74 5.72 -7.71 -2.31
CA SER A 74 5.44 -8.06 -3.71
C SER A 74 4.60 -7.01 -4.44
N GLU A 75 3.61 -6.41 -3.77
CA GLU A 75 2.73 -5.41 -4.39
C GLU A 75 3.46 -4.08 -4.64
N ASN A 76 4.33 -3.67 -3.72
CA ASN A 76 5.13 -2.46 -3.89
C ASN A 76 6.19 -2.60 -4.99
N GLU A 77 6.89 -3.73 -5.05
CA GLU A 77 7.91 -3.98 -6.08
C GLU A 77 7.28 -3.97 -7.49
N GLN A 78 6.10 -4.57 -7.66
CA GLN A 78 5.36 -4.56 -8.93
C GLN A 78 4.90 -3.15 -9.33
N LYS A 79 4.43 -2.33 -8.38
CA LYS A 79 4.03 -0.94 -8.64
C LYS A 79 5.23 -0.07 -9.06
N ILE A 80 6.37 -0.20 -8.38
CA ILE A 80 7.59 0.54 -8.72
C ILE A 80 8.09 0.16 -10.12
N PHE A 81 8.08 -1.13 -10.46
CA PHE A 81 8.45 -1.60 -11.80
C PHE A 81 7.55 -0.99 -12.89
N LEU A 82 6.24 -0.99 -12.68
CA LEU A 82 5.27 -0.42 -13.63
C LEU A 82 5.46 1.09 -13.80
N ILE A 83 5.63 1.83 -12.70
CA ILE A 83 5.90 3.28 -12.73
C ILE A 83 7.19 3.59 -13.50
N THR A 84 8.23 2.76 -13.32
CA THR A 84 9.51 2.94 -14.01
C THR A 84 9.34 2.79 -15.53
N ILE A 85 8.62 1.75 -15.98
CA ILE A 85 8.37 1.52 -17.41
C ILE A 85 7.50 2.63 -17.99
N LEU A 86 6.47 3.05 -17.26
CA LEU A 86 5.60 4.15 -17.67
C LEU A 86 6.38 5.48 -17.81
N SER A 87 7.32 5.73 -16.89
CA SER A 87 8.19 6.91 -16.94
C SER A 87 9.10 6.89 -18.17
N ILE A 88 9.73 5.74 -18.47
CA ILE A 88 10.57 5.59 -19.66
C ILE A 88 9.75 5.80 -20.94
N LEU A 89 8.56 5.22 -21.03
CA LEU A 89 7.67 5.42 -22.17
C LEU A 89 7.26 6.89 -22.33
N CYS A 90 6.98 7.59 -21.22
CA CYS A 90 6.63 9.00 -21.23
C CYS A 90 7.80 9.88 -21.74
N ILE A 91 9.03 9.58 -21.33
CA ILE A 91 10.23 10.29 -21.82
C ILE A 91 10.39 10.07 -23.34
N ILE A 92 10.20 8.84 -23.81
CA ILE A 92 10.30 8.50 -25.24
C ILE A 92 9.23 9.25 -26.05
N THR A 93 7.98 9.26 -25.59
CA THR A 93 6.89 9.95 -26.30
C THR A 93 7.10 11.46 -26.34
N VAL A 94 7.52 12.08 -25.23
CA VAL A 94 7.87 13.50 -25.19
C VAL A 94 9.04 13.81 -26.14
N GLY A 95 10.06 12.95 -26.19
CA GLY A 95 11.19 13.08 -27.11
C GLY A 95 10.77 13.05 -28.59
N ILE A 96 9.88 12.12 -28.96
CA ILE A 96 9.36 12.02 -30.34
C ILE A 96 8.51 13.25 -30.69
N ILE A 97 7.61 13.67 -29.80
CA ILE A 97 6.78 14.86 -30.02
C ILE A 97 7.65 16.11 -30.18
N GLY A 98 8.64 16.29 -29.30
CA GLY A 98 9.59 17.41 -29.37
C GLY A 98 10.39 17.43 -30.67
N PHE A 99 10.84 16.26 -31.14
CA PHE A 99 11.54 16.13 -32.42
C PHE A 99 10.66 16.50 -33.61
N ILE A 100 9.40 16.04 -33.63
CA ILE A 100 8.44 16.37 -34.70
C ILE A 100 8.16 17.88 -34.71
N LEU A 101 7.93 18.49 -33.54
CA LEU A 101 7.73 19.94 -33.42
C LEU A 101 8.95 20.74 -33.87
N TYR A 102 10.16 20.31 -33.50
CA TYR A 102 11.40 20.93 -33.97
C TYR A 102 11.53 20.88 -35.50
N GLN A 103 11.26 19.72 -36.11
CA GLN A 103 11.29 19.57 -37.56
C GLN A 103 10.33 20.56 -38.23
N ILE A 104 9.08 20.62 -37.77
CA ILE A 104 8.05 21.53 -38.30
C ILE A 104 8.52 22.99 -38.22
N VAL A 105 9.04 23.43 -37.05
CA VAL A 105 9.54 24.79 -36.85
C VAL A 105 10.77 25.07 -37.72
N SER A 106 11.68 24.11 -37.86
CA SER A 106 12.90 24.26 -38.67
C SER A 106 12.63 24.31 -40.17
N THR A 107 11.52 23.71 -40.64
CA THR A 107 11.07 23.78 -42.03
C THR A 107 10.25 25.03 -42.35
N MET A 108 9.88 25.84 -41.36
CA MET A 108 9.29 27.15 -41.60
C MET A 108 10.38 28.16 -41.98
N PRO A 109 10.19 28.96 -43.03
CA PRO A 109 11.15 30.00 -43.39
C PRO A 109 11.04 31.18 -42.41
N SER A 110 11.98 31.32 -41.47
CA SER A 110 12.05 32.53 -40.61
C SER A 110 13.46 32.87 -40.11
N THR A 111 14.11 33.80 -40.82
CA THR A 111 14.71 35.09 -40.37
C THR A 111 15.29 35.31 -38.96
N ILE A 112 15.77 34.30 -38.23
CA ILE A 112 16.40 34.54 -36.90
C ILE A 112 17.80 33.94 -36.82
N ASP A 113 18.80 34.82 -36.91
CA ASP A 113 20.22 34.57 -36.69
C ASP A 113 20.53 34.22 -35.23
N SER A 114 20.37 32.96 -34.86
CA SER A 114 20.83 32.40 -33.57
C SER A 114 21.38 30.99 -33.78
N THR A 115 22.37 30.86 -34.66
CA THR A 115 22.60 29.62 -35.43
C THR A 115 23.82 28.79 -35.04
N ASN A 116 24.65 29.16 -34.05
CA ASN A 116 25.90 28.40 -33.81
C ASN A 116 25.84 27.39 -32.65
N THR A 117 25.11 27.65 -31.56
CA THR A 117 25.03 26.72 -30.42
C THR A 117 23.88 25.72 -30.58
N ILE A 118 22.71 26.17 -31.06
CA ILE A 118 21.52 25.33 -31.28
C ILE A 118 21.76 24.32 -32.43
N SER A 119 22.52 24.70 -33.46
CA SER A 119 22.82 23.82 -34.60
C SER A 119 23.78 22.68 -34.26
N SER A 120 24.70 22.88 -33.30
CA SER A 120 25.62 21.83 -32.84
C SER A 120 24.89 20.79 -31.97
N LEU A 121 24.00 21.26 -31.09
CA LEU A 121 23.17 20.42 -30.24
C LEU A 121 22.14 19.63 -31.07
N SER A 122 21.52 20.27 -32.07
CA SER A 122 20.59 19.59 -32.97
C SER A 122 21.29 18.58 -33.89
N LYS A 123 22.49 18.88 -34.39
CA LYS A 123 23.30 17.92 -35.15
C LYS A 123 23.70 16.71 -34.31
N ASN A 124 24.12 16.92 -33.05
CA ASN A 124 24.48 15.81 -32.16
C ASN A 124 23.26 14.94 -31.83
N LEU A 125 22.10 15.55 -31.57
CA LEU A 125 20.86 14.82 -31.36
C LEU A 125 20.41 14.07 -32.63
N ASN A 126 20.45 14.72 -33.79
CA ASN A 126 20.07 14.09 -35.05
C ASN A 126 20.99 12.91 -35.39
N ASN A 127 22.30 13.05 -35.16
CA ASN A 127 23.25 11.96 -35.36
C ASN A 127 22.98 10.80 -34.38
N PHE A 128 22.71 11.09 -33.11
CA PHE A 128 22.36 10.08 -32.10
C PHE A 128 21.07 9.33 -32.43
N PHE A 129 20.01 10.06 -32.83
CA PHE A 129 18.76 9.44 -33.28
C PHE A 129 18.96 8.66 -34.58
N SER A 130 19.70 9.18 -35.56
CA SER A 130 19.94 8.47 -36.82
C SER A 130 20.74 7.16 -36.62
N ASP A 131 21.67 7.13 -35.66
CA ASP A 131 22.43 5.92 -35.32
C ASP A 131 21.55 4.92 -34.54
N LEU A 132 20.74 5.39 -33.58
CA LEU A 132 19.79 4.55 -32.85
C LEU A 132 18.67 3.97 -33.73
N PHE A 133 18.18 4.75 -34.69
CA PHE A 133 17.13 4.35 -35.63
C PHE A 133 17.68 3.77 -36.94
N SER A 134 18.99 3.49 -37.00
CA SER A 134 19.57 2.75 -38.11
C SER A 134 18.89 1.39 -38.26
N LYS A 135 18.69 0.93 -39.50
CA LYS A 135 17.81 -0.20 -39.84
C LYS A 135 18.06 -1.47 -39.01
N ASN A 136 19.33 -1.77 -38.69
CA ASN A 136 19.71 -2.93 -37.88
C ASN A 136 19.48 -2.72 -36.37
N ARG A 137 19.70 -1.51 -35.84
CA ARG A 137 19.51 -1.21 -34.42
C ARG A 137 18.04 -0.99 -34.06
N LEU A 138 17.24 -0.50 -35.01
CA LEU A 138 15.80 -0.35 -34.87
C LEU A 138 15.10 -1.68 -34.59
N THR A 139 15.43 -2.72 -35.36
CA THR A 139 14.84 -4.06 -35.18
C THR A 139 15.23 -4.66 -33.82
N LEU A 140 16.47 -4.43 -33.38
CA LEU A 140 17.00 -4.92 -32.12
C LEU A 140 16.38 -4.19 -30.92
N LEU A 141 16.23 -2.86 -31.00
CA LEU A 141 15.48 -2.05 -30.04
C LEU A 141 14.01 -2.44 -29.97
N GLY A 142 13.38 -2.65 -31.13
CA GLY A 142 11.99 -3.11 -31.21
C GLY A 142 11.79 -4.46 -30.53
N SER A 143 12.71 -5.41 -30.73
CA SER A 143 12.68 -6.72 -30.07
C SER A 143 12.82 -6.61 -28.55
N ILE A 144 13.77 -5.82 -28.05
CA ILE A 144 13.95 -5.57 -26.61
C ILE A 144 12.70 -4.90 -26.02
N LEU A 145 12.17 -3.89 -26.70
CA LEU A 145 10.97 -3.19 -26.26
C LEU A 145 9.74 -4.11 -26.22
N SER A 146 9.57 -4.96 -27.24
CA SER A 146 8.51 -5.97 -27.27
C SER A 146 8.64 -6.95 -26.11
N PHE A 147 9.86 -7.39 -25.78
CA PHE A 147 10.10 -8.28 -24.64
C PHE A 147 9.76 -7.62 -23.31
N VAL A 148 10.19 -6.37 -23.11
CA VAL A 148 9.85 -5.57 -21.92
C VAL A 148 8.34 -5.34 -21.82
N MET A 149 7.68 -5.06 -22.94
CA MET A 149 6.21 -4.93 -22.99
C MET A 149 5.50 -6.23 -22.60
N LEU A 150 6.01 -7.38 -23.04
CA LEU A 150 5.44 -8.69 -22.71
C LEU A 150 5.53 -8.99 -21.21
N ILE A 151 6.69 -8.70 -20.61
CA ILE A 151 6.89 -8.79 -19.16
C ILE A 151 5.99 -7.81 -18.42
N SER A 152 5.87 -6.58 -18.91
CA SER A 152 5.00 -5.55 -18.32
C SER A 152 3.54 -5.96 -18.36
N ALA A 153 3.08 -6.52 -19.48
CA ALA A 153 1.72 -7.01 -19.65
C ALA A 153 1.42 -8.18 -18.70
N TYR A 154 2.39 -9.08 -18.49
CA TYR A 154 2.27 -10.15 -17.50
C TYR A 154 2.07 -9.60 -16.08
N PHE A 155 2.91 -8.65 -15.66
CA PHE A 155 2.77 -8.02 -14.34
C PHE A 155 1.46 -7.24 -14.20
N LEU A 156 1.02 -6.53 -15.24
CA LEU A 156 -0.26 -5.83 -15.28
C LEU A 156 -1.44 -6.80 -15.12
N PHE A 157 -1.39 -7.94 -15.82
CA PHE A 157 -2.40 -8.98 -15.73
C PHE A 157 -2.49 -9.57 -14.32
N GLU A 158 -1.35 -9.89 -13.70
CA GLU A 158 -1.33 -10.44 -12.33
C GLU A 158 -1.83 -9.40 -11.30
N LEU A 159 -1.46 -8.12 -11.45
CA LEU A 159 -2.00 -7.03 -10.62
C LEU A 159 -3.53 -6.91 -10.75
N GLN A 160 -4.07 -6.98 -11.96
CA GLN A 160 -5.51 -6.87 -12.19
C GLN A 160 -6.28 -8.07 -11.61
N LYS A 161 -5.71 -9.28 -11.71
CA LYS A 161 -6.25 -10.50 -11.12
C LYS A 161 -6.29 -10.44 -9.59
N HIS A 162 -5.25 -9.91 -8.95
CA HIS A 162 -5.25 -9.70 -7.50
C HIS A 162 -6.26 -8.64 -7.05
N SER A 163 -6.38 -7.53 -7.79
CA SER A 163 -7.36 -6.47 -7.50
C SER A 163 -8.81 -6.99 -7.53
N ARG A 164 -9.16 -7.81 -8.54
CA ARG A 164 -10.51 -8.41 -8.64
C ARG A 164 -10.82 -9.39 -7.51
N LYS A 165 -9.83 -10.11 -6.98
CA LYS A 165 -10.03 -11.04 -5.85
C LYS A 165 -10.31 -10.33 -4.52
N ASN A 166 -9.73 -9.14 -4.31
CA ASN A 166 -10.00 -8.32 -3.12
C ASN A 166 -11.36 -7.59 -3.18
N LEU A 167 -11.97 -7.45 -4.36
CA LEU A 167 -13.31 -6.86 -4.55
C LEU A 167 -14.46 -7.87 -4.39
N MET A 168 -14.15 -9.16 -4.25
CA MET A 168 -15.13 -10.26 -4.10
C MET A 168 -15.26 -10.78 -2.66
N ILE A 169 -14.71 -10.05 -1.68
CA ILE A 169 -14.91 -10.25 -0.24
C ILE A 169 -15.63 -9.01 0.28
#